data_AF-A0A8H7IVT9-F1
#
_entry.id   AF-A0A8H7IVT9-F1
#
_cell.length_a   1.000
_cell.length_b   1.000
_cell.length_c   1.000
_cell.angle_alpha   90.00
_cell.angle_beta   90.00
_cell.angle_gamma   90.00
#
_symmetry.space_group_name_H-M   'P 1'
#
loop_
_entity.id
_entity.type
_entity.pdbx_description
1 polymer ?
#
loop_
_entity_poly.entity_id
_entity_poly.type
_entity_poly.pdbx_seq_one_letter_code
_entity_poly.pdbx_strand_id
1 'polypeptide(L)'
;MVSTRQHPQGDFPAFEPSPTKKSSRASTASPAPTSPTTATHALAANVSPTAKAVARRAVSKTSNAVDAVAPPSPADIGEGAWCHTASNITILWLTVSLPLVLWDCLYILLRPHTMAGGWLQWPIWKPYEVYAAIDYVYGWPGWESDDGFGGAQGALNAIETILYGLYLMIIYHHSVPSATGAGLDVSSEGLGAWLSGGRKVRGKSGNRAVVIGFAAAVMTLSKTVLYYFNEYFSNFKSIGHNDWFTIFLFYGVMNGLWVILPTYMTIVFGSDIVQALDIAAESNTKKED
;
A
#
# COMPACT_ATOMS: atom_id res chain seq x y z
N MET A 1 -7.53 -22.59 65.17
CA MET A 1 -6.43 -21.87 65.85
C MET A 1 -5.64 -21.16 64.75
N VAL A 2 -6.05 -19.95 64.33
CA VAL A 2 -5.77 -18.61 64.88
C VAL A 2 -4.37 -18.08 64.50
N SER A 3 -4.39 -16.98 63.71
CA SER A 3 -3.40 -15.89 63.54
C SER A 3 -2.01 -16.19 62.94
N THR A 4 -1.41 -15.33 62.09
CA THR A 4 -1.68 -13.93 61.70
C THR A 4 -1.07 -13.65 60.32
N ARG A 5 -1.76 -12.83 59.50
CA ARG A 5 -1.21 -12.13 58.33
C ARG A 5 -0.23 -11.05 58.80
N GLN A 6 0.96 -10.98 58.21
CA GLN A 6 1.85 -9.82 58.35
C GLN A 6 1.62 -8.85 57.19
N HIS A 7 1.16 -7.65 57.55
CA HIS A 7 1.13 -6.45 56.74
C HIS A 7 2.44 -5.68 56.99
N PRO A 8 3.19 -5.25 55.97
CA PRO A 8 4.17 -4.17 56.15
C PRO A 8 3.43 -2.83 56.19
N GLN A 9 3.43 -2.16 57.34
CA GLN A 9 3.24 -0.71 57.41
C GLN A 9 4.54 -0.05 56.94
N GLY A 10 4.40 0.99 56.11
CA GLY A 10 5.49 1.55 55.32
C GLY A 10 6.32 2.63 56.01
N ASP A 11 7.34 3.08 55.28
CA ASP A 11 8.01 4.36 55.45
C ASP A 11 8.45 4.84 54.06
N PHE A 12 7.59 5.63 53.42
CA PHE A 12 7.97 6.42 52.25
C PHE A 12 8.53 7.76 52.77
N PRO A 13 9.76 8.16 52.42
CA PRO A 13 10.29 9.44 52.87
C PRO A 13 9.47 10.59 52.26
N ALA A 14 8.94 11.45 53.12
CA ALA A 14 8.25 12.67 52.76
C ALA A 14 9.23 13.64 52.07
N PHE A 15 8.81 14.17 50.93
CA PHE A 15 9.53 15.26 50.26
C PHE A 15 9.50 16.51 51.16
N GLU A 16 10.66 16.93 51.66
CA GLU A 16 10.82 18.23 52.31
C GLU A 16 10.71 19.38 51.29
N PRO A 17 10.02 20.48 51.64
CA PRO A 17 9.84 21.62 50.76
C PRO A 17 11.06 22.56 50.72
N SER A 18 11.52 22.88 49.52
CA SER A 18 12.59 23.86 49.27
C SER A 18 12.25 25.28 49.76
N PRO A 19 13.22 26.05 50.28
CA PRO A 19 12.99 27.35 50.89
C PRO A 19 12.79 28.47 49.87
N THR A 20 11.84 29.34 50.17
CA THR A 20 11.41 30.52 49.40
C THR A 20 12.29 31.75 49.66
N LYS A 21 12.56 32.56 48.62
CA LYS A 21 12.67 34.02 48.76
C LYS A 21 12.12 34.77 47.53
N LYS A 22 11.23 35.72 47.86
CA LYS A 22 10.32 36.61 47.10
C LYS A 22 10.93 37.30 45.86
N SER A 23 10.26 37.30 44.70
CA SER A 23 9.19 38.18 44.19
C SER A 23 9.61 39.60 43.79
N SER A 24 9.52 39.89 42.48
CA SER A 24 9.07 41.19 41.99
C SER A 24 7.93 40.96 41.00
N ARG A 25 6.91 41.82 41.09
CA ARG A 25 5.55 41.69 40.59
C ARG A 25 5.36 42.70 39.46
N ALA A 26 4.84 42.27 38.32
CA ALA A 26 4.06 43.13 37.44
C ALA A 26 2.89 42.30 36.88
N SER A 27 1.69 42.64 37.33
CA SER A 27 0.42 42.05 36.96
C SER A 27 -0.03 42.54 35.59
N THR A 28 -0.75 41.70 34.83
CA THR A 28 -1.98 42.11 34.11
C THR A 28 -2.78 40.90 33.66
N ALA A 29 -4.09 41.05 33.74
CA ALA A 29 -5.14 40.04 33.64
C ALA A 29 -5.22 39.30 32.29
N SER A 30 -5.73 38.07 32.34
CA SER A 30 -6.33 37.38 31.18
C SER A 30 -7.64 38.07 30.77
N PRO A 31 -7.93 38.20 29.46
CA PRO A 31 -9.30 38.26 28.98
C PRO A 31 -9.75 36.91 28.38
N ALA A 32 -11.04 36.65 28.56
CA ALA A 32 -11.82 35.53 28.03
C ALA A 32 -12.01 35.62 26.50
N PRO A 33 -12.60 34.61 25.83
CA PRO A 33 -12.47 34.42 24.38
C PRO A 33 -13.43 35.33 23.59
N THR A 34 -12.90 35.99 22.57
CA THR A 34 -13.67 36.68 21.52
C THR A 34 -13.44 36.04 20.16
N SER A 35 -14.54 35.95 19.42
CA SER A 35 -14.79 35.35 18.09
C SER A 35 -13.74 35.60 16.99
N PRO A 36 -13.72 34.79 15.91
CA PRO A 36 -12.58 34.67 15.01
C PRO A 36 -12.49 35.87 14.06
N THR A 37 -11.36 36.57 14.08
CA THR A 37 -11.06 37.63 13.11
C THR A 37 -9.79 37.27 12.34
N THR A 38 -9.97 36.98 11.05
CA THR A 38 -9.13 37.35 9.89
C THR A 38 -7.63 37.00 9.86
N ALA A 39 -7.05 36.38 10.90
CA ALA A 39 -5.61 36.04 10.94
C ALA A 39 -5.27 34.65 10.37
N THR A 40 -6.25 33.77 10.19
CA THR A 40 -6.05 32.41 9.67
C THR A 40 -5.85 32.33 8.15
N HIS A 41 -6.13 33.40 7.40
CA HIS A 41 -5.82 33.47 5.96
C HIS A 41 -4.36 33.86 5.65
N ALA A 42 -3.63 34.46 6.60
CA ALA A 42 -2.29 35.00 6.33
C ALA A 42 -1.17 33.95 6.42
N LEU A 43 -1.36 32.85 7.14
CA LEU A 43 -0.33 31.79 7.28
C LEU A 43 -0.33 30.78 6.12
N ALA A 44 -1.40 30.71 5.32
CA ALA A 44 -1.45 29.92 4.08
C ALA A 44 -0.82 30.65 2.87
N ALA A 45 -0.47 31.94 3.00
CA ALA A 45 -0.04 32.77 1.88
C ALA A 45 1.45 32.65 1.54
N ASN A 46 2.31 32.23 2.48
CA ASN A 46 3.78 32.29 2.35
C ASN A 46 4.45 31.00 1.83
N VAL A 47 3.79 30.25 0.95
CA VAL A 47 4.48 29.22 0.16
C VAL A 47 5.13 29.89 -1.05
N SER A 48 6.46 29.78 -1.16
CA SER A 48 7.27 30.35 -2.25
C SER A 48 6.60 30.10 -3.62
N PRO A 49 6.58 31.09 -4.54
CA PRO A 49 5.98 30.96 -5.87
C PRO A 49 6.46 29.71 -6.62
N THR A 50 7.72 29.33 -6.38
CA THR A 50 8.36 28.13 -6.93
C THR A 50 7.73 26.84 -6.40
N ALA A 51 7.45 26.74 -5.09
CA ALA A 51 6.80 25.56 -4.51
C ALA A 51 5.35 25.42 -4.97
N LYS A 52 4.60 26.53 -5.11
CA LYS A 52 3.25 26.52 -5.72
C LYS A 52 3.28 26.16 -7.20
N ALA A 53 4.31 26.57 -7.95
CA ALA A 53 4.47 26.21 -9.36
C ALA A 53 4.85 24.73 -9.54
N VAL A 54 5.75 24.22 -8.69
CA VAL A 54 6.14 22.80 -8.68
C VAL A 54 4.94 21.93 -8.27
N ALA A 55 4.19 22.31 -7.24
CA ALA A 55 2.98 21.59 -6.83
C ALA A 55 1.93 21.58 -7.95
N ARG A 56 1.64 22.73 -8.58
CA ARG A 56 0.71 22.80 -9.72
C ARG A 56 1.18 21.96 -10.91
N ARG A 57 2.48 21.97 -11.21
CA ARG A 57 3.06 21.16 -12.29
C ARG A 57 3.01 19.66 -11.97
N ALA A 58 3.25 19.28 -10.72
CA ALA A 58 3.10 17.90 -10.26
C ALA A 58 1.63 17.45 -10.38
N VAL A 59 0.69 18.24 -9.88
CA VAL A 59 -0.77 17.97 -9.98
C VAL A 59 -1.21 17.85 -11.44
N SER A 60 -0.78 18.76 -12.32
CA SER A 60 -1.12 18.69 -13.75
C SER A 60 -0.47 17.50 -14.47
N LYS A 61 0.74 17.11 -14.08
CA LYS A 61 1.38 15.91 -14.65
C LYS A 61 0.68 14.64 -14.16
N THR A 62 0.24 14.63 -12.90
CA THR A 62 -0.54 13.54 -12.33
C THR A 62 -1.93 13.47 -12.98
N SER A 63 -2.64 14.57 -13.19
CA SER A 63 -3.95 14.57 -13.86
C SER A 63 -3.84 13.99 -15.26
N ASN A 64 -2.86 14.43 -16.06
CA ASN A 64 -2.66 13.91 -17.41
C ASN A 64 -2.32 12.41 -17.42
N ALA A 65 -1.57 11.94 -16.43
CA ALA A 65 -1.25 10.51 -16.29
C ALA A 65 -2.45 9.69 -15.80
N VAL A 66 -3.30 10.26 -14.94
CA VAL A 66 -4.55 9.65 -14.46
C VAL A 66 -5.55 9.54 -15.62
N ASP A 67 -5.70 10.60 -16.42
CA ASP A 67 -6.58 10.64 -17.59
C ASP A 67 -6.17 9.59 -18.64
N ALA A 68 -4.86 9.40 -18.84
CA ALA A 68 -4.32 8.41 -19.77
C ALA A 68 -4.55 6.95 -19.36
N VAL A 69 -4.95 6.72 -18.10
CA VAL A 69 -5.20 5.38 -17.55
C VAL A 69 -6.60 5.33 -16.91
N ALA A 70 -7.45 6.30 -17.23
CA ALA A 70 -8.78 6.41 -16.67
C ALA A 70 -9.67 5.24 -17.14
N PRO A 71 -10.58 4.76 -16.28
CA PRO A 71 -11.56 3.76 -16.68
C PRO A 71 -12.47 4.32 -17.78
N PRO A 72 -12.85 3.49 -18.78
CA PRO A 72 -13.77 3.90 -19.82
C PRO A 72 -15.11 4.31 -19.22
N SER A 73 -15.79 5.29 -19.83
CA SER A 73 -17.12 5.66 -19.35
C SER A 73 -18.11 4.51 -19.57
N PRO A 74 -19.23 4.43 -18.82
CA PRO A 74 -20.23 3.38 -19.02
C PRO A 74 -20.71 3.30 -20.47
N ALA A 75 -20.88 4.44 -21.14
CA ALA A 75 -21.31 4.50 -22.53
C ALA A 75 -20.31 3.84 -23.49
N ASP A 76 -19.00 4.03 -23.25
CA ASP A 76 -17.92 3.49 -24.11
C ASP A 76 -17.88 1.96 -24.09
N ILE A 77 -18.35 1.35 -23.01
CA ILE A 77 -18.43 -0.11 -22.83
C ILE A 77 -19.84 -0.66 -23.00
N GLY A 78 -20.79 0.16 -23.51
CA GLY A 78 -22.16 -0.26 -23.79
C GLY A 78 -22.99 -0.56 -22.53
N GLU A 79 -22.74 0.16 -21.43
CA GLU A 79 -23.45 0.02 -20.17
C GLU A 79 -24.26 1.27 -19.84
N GLY A 80 -25.47 1.08 -19.31
CA GLY A 80 -26.32 2.18 -18.83
C GLY A 80 -25.99 2.67 -17.42
N ALA A 81 -25.08 1.99 -16.71
CA ALA A 81 -24.67 2.32 -15.35
C ALA A 81 -23.19 1.97 -15.14
N TRP A 82 -22.58 2.56 -14.12
CA TRP A 82 -21.20 2.27 -13.76
C TRP A 82 -20.96 0.77 -13.53
N CYS A 83 -19.82 0.28 -14.02
CA CYS A 83 -19.33 -1.05 -13.72
C CYS A 83 -17.80 -1.02 -13.63
N HIS A 84 -17.27 -1.84 -12.72
CA HIS A 84 -15.84 -1.98 -12.56
C HIS A 84 -15.26 -2.66 -13.81
N THR A 85 -14.17 -2.13 -14.35
CA THR A 85 -13.44 -2.75 -15.47
C THR A 85 -12.01 -3.11 -15.07
N ALA A 86 -11.63 -4.35 -15.36
CA ALA A 86 -10.31 -4.90 -15.12
C ALA A 86 -9.60 -5.13 -16.46
N SER A 87 -8.47 -4.46 -16.69
CA SER A 87 -7.64 -4.68 -17.89
C SER A 87 -7.03 -6.09 -17.90
N ASN A 88 -6.76 -6.59 -19.11
CA ASN A 88 -6.05 -7.85 -19.28
C ASN A 88 -4.62 -7.78 -18.71
N ILE A 89 -3.98 -6.59 -18.70
CA ILE A 89 -2.71 -6.35 -17.99
C ILE A 89 -2.85 -6.66 -16.50
N THR A 90 -3.88 -6.13 -15.85
CA THR A 90 -4.13 -6.35 -14.43
C THR A 90 -4.39 -7.83 -14.14
N ILE A 91 -5.25 -8.46 -14.95
CA ILE A 91 -5.58 -9.89 -14.78
C ILE A 91 -4.35 -10.76 -14.98
N LEU A 92 -3.54 -10.49 -16.01
CA LEU A 92 -2.30 -11.23 -16.29
C LEU A 92 -1.30 -11.06 -15.15
N TRP A 93 -1.07 -9.81 -14.72
CA TRP A 93 -0.19 -9.51 -13.59
C TRP A 93 -0.61 -10.29 -12.36
N LEU A 94 -1.88 -10.22 -11.96
CA LEU A 94 -2.37 -10.93 -10.78
C LEU A 94 -2.32 -12.46 -10.93
N THR A 95 -2.53 -12.99 -12.13
CA THR A 95 -2.43 -14.42 -12.39
C THR A 95 -1.00 -14.93 -12.22
N VAL A 96 0.01 -14.10 -12.55
CA VAL A 96 1.42 -14.44 -12.40
C VAL A 96 1.93 -14.14 -10.99
N SER A 97 1.57 -12.97 -10.43
CA SER A 97 2.07 -12.51 -9.14
C SER A 97 1.45 -13.28 -7.97
N LEU A 98 0.17 -13.67 -8.04
CA LEU A 98 -0.50 -14.33 -6.93
C LEU A 98 0.15 -15.67 -6.54
N PRO A 99 0.48 -16.59 -7.48
CA PRO A 99 1.25 -17.79 -7.15
C PRO A 99 2.64 -17.48 -6.57
N LEU A 100 3.34 -16.46 -7.09
CA LEU A 100 4.66 -16.07 -6.62
C LEU A 100 4.61 -15.54 -5.18
N VAL A 101 3.64 -14.68 -4.87
CA VAL A 101 3.45 -14.09 -3.54
C VAL A 101 2.98 -15.16 -2.55
N LEU A 102 2.14 -16.10 -2.96
CA LEU A 102 1.77 -17.25 -2.13
C LEU A 102 3.01 -18.13 -1.84
N TRP A 103 3.83 -18.40 -2.85
CA TRP A 103 5.07 -19.17 -2.68
C TRP A 103 6.04 -18.47 -1.71
N ASP A 104 6.19 -17.15 -1.84
CA ASP A 104 7.00 -16.31 -0.97
C ASP A 104 6.49 -16.23 0.47
N CYS A 105 5.18 -16.04 0.63
CA CYS A 105 4.48 -16.07 1.91
C CYS A 105 4.74 -17.38 2.65
N LEU A 106 4.52 -18.52 1.97
CA LEU A 106 4.76 -19.83 2.55
C LEU A 106 6.24 -20.07 2.83
N TYR A 107 7.16 -19.56 2.00
CA TYR A 107 8.59 -19.61 2.29
C TYR A 107 8.88 -18.93 3.63
N ILE A 108 8.45 -17.68 3.82
CA ILE A 108 8.77 -16.89 5.01
C ILE A 108 8.07 -17.41 6.27
N LEU A 109 6.78 -17.75 6.19
CA LEU A 109 5.97 -18.10 7.36
C LEU A 109 6.24 -19.52 7.89
N LEU A 110 6.78 -20.40 7.05
CA LEU A 110 7.14 -21.76 7.44
C LEU A 110 8.63 -21.91 7.77
N ARG A 111 9.38 -20.80 7.89
CA ARG A 111 10.77 -20.82 8.37
C ARG A 111 10.81 -21.36 9.81
N PRO A 112 11.84 -22.15 10.16
CA PRO A 112 13.01 -22.48 9.36
C PRO A 112 12.84 -23.72 8.47
N HIS A 113 11.67 -24.37 8.46
CA HIS A 113 11.46 -25.64 7.77
C HIS A 113 11.61 -25.55 6.24
N THR A 114 11.38 -24.37 5.68
CA THR A 114 11.54 -24.03 4.25
C THR A 114 12.94 -23.54 3.90
N MET A 115 13.80 -23.24 4.88
CA MET A 115 15.16 -22.72 4.66
C MET A 115 16.15 -23.85 4.32
N ALA A 116 17.39 -23.48 3.97
CA ALA A 116 18.47 -24.43 3.71
C ALA A 116 18.65 -25.41 4.87
N GLY A 117 18.49 -26.71 4.62
CA GLY A 117 18.55 -27.76 5.65
C GLY A 117 17.22 -28.07 6.33
N GLY A 118 16.15 -27.34 6.01
CA GLY A 118 14.80 -27.60 6.48
C GLY A 118 14.12 -28.75 5.75
N TRP A 119 13.19 -29.44 6.43
CA TRP A 119 12.54 -30.64 5.89
C TRP A 119 11.48 -30.36 4.80
N LEU A 120 10.91 -29.14 4.75
CA LEU A 120 9.98 -28.69 3.70
C LEU A 120 10.70 -28.07 2.50
N GLN A 121 12.01 -27.87 2.62
CA GLN A 121 12.79 -27.15 1.63
C GLN A 121 12.76 -27.84 0.25
N TRP A 122 12.98 -29.14 0.21
CA TRP A 122 12.95 -29.92 -1.03
C TRP A 122 11.54 -30.49 -1.24
N PRO A 123 10.98 -30.44 -2.47
CA PRO A 123 11.59 -29.98 -3.72
C PRO A 123 11.30 -28.51 -4.08
N ILE A 124 10.29 -27.89 -3.45
CA ILE A 124 9.66 -26.69 -3.99
C ILE A 124 10.35 -25.40 -3.53
N TRP A 125 10.99 -25.36 -2.35
CA TRP A 125 11.66 -24.18 -1.78
C TRP A 125 13.18 -24.18 -2.02
N LYS A 126 13.73 -25.17 -2.74
CA LYS A 126 15.16 -25.25 -3.04
C LYS A 126 15.71 -24.01 -3.79
N PRO A 127 15.01 -23.42 -4.78
CA PRO A 127 15.50 -22.21 -5.45
C PRO A 127 15.71 -21.01 -4.51
N TYR A 128 14.99 -20.95 -3.40
CA TYR A 128 15.15 -19.88 -2.42
C TYR A 128 16.50 -19.90 -1.71
N GLU A 129 17.30 -20.97 -1.77
CA GLU A 129 18.67 -20.90 -1.23
C GLU A 129 19.50 -19.84 -1.94
N VAL A 130 19.36 -19.73 -3.26
CA VAL A 130 20.07 -18.74 -4.06
C VAL A 130 19.56 -17.35 -3.70
N TYR A 131 18.25 -17.19 -3.60
CA TYR A 131 17.66 -15.90 -3.27
C TYR A 131 18.00 -15.45 -1.83
N ALA A 132 17.95 -16.36 -0.86
CA ALA A 132 18.33 -16.13 0.52
C ALA A 132 19.83 -15.86 0.74
N ALA A 133 20.68 -16.32 -0.19
CA ALA A 133 22.10 -15.96 -0.21
C ALA A 133 22.33 -14.53 -0.75
N ILE A 134 21.45 -14.07 -1.66
CA ILE A 134 21.48 -12.71 -2.21
C ILE A 134 20.88 -11.72 -1.20
N ASP A 135 19.71 -12.01 -0.64
CA ASP A 135 19.05 -11.16 0.34
C ASP A 135 18.95 -11.85 1.70
N TYR A 136 19.70 -11.35 2.66
CA TYR A 136 19.73 -11.88 4.01
C TYR A 136 18.42 -11.73 4.78
N VAL A 137 17.48 -10.87 4.37
CA VAL A 137 16.11 -10.85 4.93
C VAL A 137 15.44 -12.23 4.78
N TYR A 138 15.75 -12.93 3.69
CA TYR A 138 15.23 -14.26 3.38
C TYR A 138 16.05 -15.38 4.04
N GLY A 139 17.36 -15.16 4.24
CA GLY A 139 18.31 -16.18 4.70
C GLY A 139 18.51 -16.34 6.20
N TRP A 140 19.44 -17.23 6.53
CA TRP A 140 19.88 -17.51 7.90
C TRP A 140 20.32 -16.25 8.66
N PRO A 141 21.06 -15.28 8.08
CA PRO A 141 21.47 -14.10 8.83
C PRO A 141 20.28 -13.26 9.33
N GLY A 142 19.22 -13.11 8.53
CA GLY A 142 17.99 -12.43 8.97
C GLY A 142 17.21 -13.22 10.03
N TRP A 143 17.19 -14.56 9.91
CA TRP A 143 16.54 -15.43 10.88
C TRP A 143 17.26 -15.45 12.24
N GLU A 144 18.59 -15.63 12.23
CA GLU A 144 19.41 -15.72 13.45
C GLU A 144 19.56 -14.39 14.19
N SER A 145 19.38 -13.27 13.49
CA SER A 145 19.38 -11.93 14.09
C SER A 145 18.02 -11.47 14.62
N ASP A 146 17.01 -12.36 14.58
CA ASP A 146 15.62 -12.04 14.95
C ASP A 146 15.07 -10.81 14.19
N ASP A 147 15.41 -10.69 12.90
CA ASP A 147 14.92 -9.59 12.07
C ASP A 147 13.42 -9.75 11.77
N GLY A 148 12.60 -9.00 12.51
CA GLY A 148 11.14 -9.02 12.37
C GLY A 148 10.62 -8.53 11.02
N PHE A 149 11.44 -7.83 10.20
CA PHE A 149 11.00 -7.27 8.93
C PHE A 149 10.56 -8.35 7.94
N GLY A 150 11.34 -9.41 7.78
CA GLY A 150 11.01 -10.50 6.86
C GLY A 150 9.69 -11.19 7.23
N GLY A 151 9.49 -11.50 8.51
CA GLY A 151 8.23 -12.07 9.01
C GLY A 151 7.02 -11.15 8.79
N ALA A 152 7.18 -9.84 9.03
CA ALA A 152 6.14 -8.85 8.79
C ALA A 152 5.77 -8.74 7.30
N GLN A 153 6.75 -8.79 6.39
CA GLN A 153 6.52 -8.86 4.95
C GLN A 153 5.72 -10.12 4.58
N GLY A 154 6.09 -11.28 5.13
CA GLY A 154 5.36 -12.54 4.92
C GLY A 154 3.89 -12.47 5.37
N ALA A 155 3.61 -11.82 6.51
CA ALA A 155 2.24 -11.61 6.97
C ALA A 155 1.42 -10.73 6.02
N LEU A 156 2.02 -9.65 5.49
CA LEU A 156 1.38 -8.82 4.47
C LEU A 156 1.20 -9.58 3.15
N ASN A 157 2.13 -10.47 2.77
CA ASN A 157 1.97 -11.35 1.61
C ASN A 157 0.77 -12.30 1.78
N ALA A 158 0.51 -12.81 2.98
CA ALA A 158 -0.68 -13.63 3.26
C ALA A 158 -1.98 -12.85 3.01
N ILE A 159 -2.05 -11.60 3.50
CA ILE A 159 -3.19 -10.72 3.27
C ILE A 159 -3.32 -10.39 1.77
N GLU A 160 -2.19 -10.14 1.11
CA GLU A 160 -2.14 -9.85 -0.33
C GLU A 160 -2.71 -11.02 -1.15
N THR A 161 -2.29 -12.25 -0.82
CA THR A 161 -2.81 -13.45 -1.46
C THR A 161 -4.32 -13.58 -1.28
N ILE A 162 -4.84 -13.29 -0.09
CA ILE A 162 -6.29 -13.35 0.18
C ILE A 162 -7.03 -12.30 -0.63
N LEU A 163 -6.60 -11.04 -0.58
CA LEU A 163 -7.32 -9.94 -1.23
C LEU A 163 -7.29 -10.07 -2.76
N TYR A 164 -6.14 -10.35 -3.36
CA TYR A 164 -6.07 -10.57 -4.80
C TYR A 164 -6.74 -11.88 -5.25
N GLY A 165 -6.70 -12.93 -4.41
CA GLY A 165 -7.46 -14.15 -4.65
C GLY A 165 -8.98 -13.88 -4.69
N LEU A 166 -9.50 -13.10 -3.74
CA LEU A 166 -10.90 -12.67 -3.72
C LEU A 166 -11.25 -11.78 -4.92
N TYR A 167 -10.37 -10.85 -5.27
CA TYR A 167 -10.55 -10.02 -6.47
C TYR A 167 -10.66 -10.89 -7.73
N LEU A 168 -9.69 -11.76 -7.98
CA LEU A 168 -9.68 -12.66 -9.14
C LEU A 168 -10.88 -13.62 -9.13
N MET A 169 -11.29 -14.12 -7.96
CA MET A 169 -12.50 -14.92 -7.83
C MET A 169 -13.75 -14.14 -8.30
N ILE A 170 -13.90 -12.89 -7.88
CA ILE A 170 -15.02 -12.05 -8.32
C ILE A 170 -14.96 -11.82 -9.82
N ILE A 171 -13.79 -11.50 -10.38
CA ILE A 171 -13.60 -11.37 -11.82
C ILE A 171 -14.01 -12.69 -12.51
N TYR A 172 -13.48 -13.83 -12.08
CA TYR A 172 -13.75 -15.12 -12.71
C TYR A 172 -15.24 -15.48 -12.77
N HIS A 173 -15.98 -15.27 -11.67
CA HIS A 173 -17.39 -15.69 -11.57
C HIS A 173 -18.40 -14.65 -12.07
N HIS A 174 -18.08 -13.36 -12.05
CA HIS A 174 -19.07 -12.30 -12.28
C HIS A 174 -18.77 -11.37 -13.46
N SER A 175 -17.62 -11.52 -14.10
CA SER A 175 -17.27 -10.63 -15.20
C SER A 175 -17.73 -11.11 -16.56
N VAL A 176 -18.06 -10.16 -17.43
CA VAL A 176 -18.27 -10.39 -18.86
C VAL A 176 -17.13 -9.73 -19.66
N PRO A 177 -16.83 -10.21 -20.88
CA PRO A 177 -15.85 -9.55 -21.75
C PRO A 177 -16.21 -8.09 -22.01
N SER A 178 -15.20 -7.23 -22.10
CA SER A 178 -15.31 -5.82 -22.47
C SER A 178 -14.29 -5.50 -23.57
N ALA A 179 -14.71 -4.73 -24.57
CA ALA A 179 -13.84 -4.32 -25.68
C ALA A 179 -12.67 -3.44 -25.18
N THR A 180 -12.90 -2.68 -24.11
CA THR A 180 -11.91 -1.85 -23.42
C THR A 180 -11.94 -2.13 -21.92
N GLY A 181 -10.78 -2.14 -21.27
CA GLY A 181 -10.63 -2.21 -19.81
C GLY A 181 -9.97 -0.95 -19.26
N ALA A 182 -10.16 -0.65 -17.97
CA ALA A 182 -9.46 0.46 -17.34
C ALA A 182 -7.94 0.23 -17.37
N GLY A 183 -7.19 1.13 -17.99
CA GLY A 183 -5.77 0.89 -18.23
C GLY A 183 -5.15 1.68 -19.35
N LEU A 184 -3.85 1.43 -19.58
CA LEU A 184 -3.12 2.04 -20.67
C LEU A 184 -3.58 1.43 -21.99
N ASP A 185 -4.00 2.26 -22.95
CA ASP A 185 -4.30 1.81 -24.32
C ASP A 185 -2.99 1.47 -25.05
N VAL A 186 -2.62 0.19 -25.04
CA VAL A 186 -1.40 -0.28 -25.70
C VAL A 186 -1.71 -0.63 -27.16
N SER A 187 -1.70 0.33 -28.08
CA SER A 187 -1.82 0.12 -29.55
C SER A 187 -3.10 -0.59 -30.07
N SER A 188 -3.54 -0.25 -31.28
CA SER A 188 -4.83 -0.67 -31.84
C SER A 188 -4.83 -2.04 -32.52
N GLU A 189 -3.70 -2.76 -32.54
CA GLU A 189 -3.58 -4.02 -33.29
C GLU A 189 -2.84 -5.11 -32.51
N GLY A 190 -3.27 -6.36 -32.72
CA GLY A 190 -2.57 -7.56 -32.22
C GLY A 190 -2.55 -7.70 -30.70
N LEU A 191 -1.37 -8.03 -30.16
CA LEU A 191 -1.15 -8.25 -28.72
C LEU A 191 -1.51 -7.00 -27.90
N GLY A 192 -1.29 -5.81 -28.47
CA GLY A 192 -1.60 -4.56 -27.81
C GLY A 192 -3.10 -4.34 -27.59
N ALA A 193 -3.91 -4.61 -28.63
CA ALA A 193 -5.37 -4.54 -28.53
C ALA A 193 -5.91 -5.55 -27.50
N TRP A 194 -5.26 -6.71 -27.34
CA TRP A 194 -5.61 -7.63 -26.26
C TRP A 194 -5.24 -7.07 -24.89
N LEU A 195 -4.09 -6.42 -24.75
CA LEU A 195 -3.66 -5.80 -23.48
C LEU A 195 -4.56 -4.63 -23.05
N SER A 196 -5.12 -3.87 -24.00
CA SER A 196 -6.10 -2.80 -23.75
C SER A 196 -7.53 -3.30 -23.52
N GLY A 197 -7.85 -4.51 -23.99
CA GLY A 197 -9.09 -5.20 -23.67
C GLY A 197 -9.20 -5.54 -22.17
N GLY A 198 -10.38 -6.00 -21.77
CA GLY A 198 -10.59 -6.34 -20.37
C GLY A 198 -11.87 -7.09 -20.07
N ARG A 199 -12.19 -7.13 -18.78
CA ARG A 199 -13.39 -7.76 -18.25
C ARG A 199 -14.12 -6.75 -17.39
N LYS A 200 -15.45 -6.71 -17.47
CA LYS A 200 -16.28 -5.80 -16.68
C LYS A 200 -17.19 -6.55 -15.71
N VAL A 201 -17.34 -6.01 -14.50
CA VAL A 201 -18.17 -6.57 -13.44
C VAL A 201 -19.20 -5.53 -13.00
N ARG A 202 -20.48 -5.88 -13.12
CA ARG A 202 -21.60 -4.98 -12.83
C ARG A 202 -22.05 -5.05 -11.37
N GLY A 203 -22.67 -3.97 -10.92
CA GLY A 203 -23.39 -3.90 -9.65
C GLY A 203 -22.53 -4.16 -8.42
N LYS A 204 -23.13 -4.71 -7.36
CA LYS A 204 -22.49 -4.90 -6.04
C LYS A 204 -21.17 -5.68 -6.11
N SER A 205 -21.08 -6.67 -7.01
CA SER A 205 -19.84 -7.44 -7.18
C SER A 205 -18.70 -6.57 -7.72
N GLY A 206 -18.99 -5.66 -8.66
CA GLY A 206 -18.02 -4.69 -9.18
C GLY A 206 -17.55 -3.72 -8.10
N ASN A 207 -18.48 -3.17 -7.32
CA ASN A 207 -18.15 -2.28 -6.19
C ASN A 207 -17.22 -2.97 -5.18
N ARG A 208 -17.48 -4.25 -4.86
CA ARG A 208 -16.63 -5.01 -3.94
C ARG A 208 -15.27 -5.31 -4.55
N ALA A 209 -15.22 -5.70 -5.82
CA ALA A 209 -13.98 -5.99 -6.53
C ALA A 209 -13.06 -4.77 -6.53
N VAL A 210 -13.54 -3.60 -6.95
CA VAL A 210 -12.69 -2.41 -7.06
C VAL A 210 -12.11 -1.99 -5.70
N VAL A 211 -12.89 -2.05 -4.62
CA VAL A 211 -12.44 -1.71 -3.28
C VAL A 211 -11.39 -2.71 -2.76
N ILE A 212 -11.63 -4.01 -2.95
CA ILE A 212 -10.68 -5.06 -2.55
C ILE A 212 -9.37 -4.92 -3.33
N GLY A 213 -9.46 -4.75 -4.65
CA GLY A 213 -8.31 -4.58 -5.53
C GLY A 213 -7.50 -3.33 -5.18
N PHE A 214 -8.18 -2.20 -4.92
CA PHE A 214 -7.54 -0.95 -4.51
C PHE A 214 -6.79 -1.08 -3.19
N ALA A 215 -7.43 -1.65 -2.16
CA ALA A 215 -6.80 -1.85 -0.86
C ALA A 215 -5.57 -2.77 -0.96
N ALA A 216 -5.67 -3.86 -1.74
CA ALA A 216 -4.54 -4.75 -2.00
C ALA A 216 -3.40 -4.02 -2.71
N ALA A 217 -3.68 -3.25 -3.77
CA ALA A 217 -2.68 -2.51 -4.53
C ALA A 217 -1.91 -1.50 -3.68
N VAL A 218 -2.63 -0.70 -2.87
CA VAL A 218 -2.00 0.27 -1.95
C VAL A 218 -1.12 -0.44 -0.92
N MET A 219 -1.61 -1.55 -0.36
CA MET A 219 -0.85 -2.32 0.63
C MET A 219 0.42 -2.93 0.03
N THR A 220 0.32 -3.58 -1.14
CA THR A 220 1.48 -4.14 -1.85
C THR A 220 2.51 -3.07 -2.17
N LEU A 221 2.06 -1.93 -2.70
CA LEU A 221 2.94 -0.79 -2.99
C LEU A 221 3.65 -0.30 -1.72
N SER A 222 2.89 -0.08 -0.66
CA SER A 222 3.43 0.42 0.62
C SER A 222 4.46 -0.55 1.21
N LYS A 223 4.15 -1.84 1.18
CA LYS A 223 5.02 -2.93 1.63
C LYS A 223 6.36 -2.94 0.88
N THR A 224 6.32 -2.85 -0.44
CA THR A 224 7.54 -2.89 -1.27
C THR A 224 8.35 -1.61 -1.15
N VAL A 225 7.72 -0.43 -1.07
CA VAL A 225 8.42 0.84 -0.80
C VAL A 225 9.08 0.81 0.59
N LEU A 226 8.40 0.24 1.60
CA LEU A 226 8.98 0.03 2.92
C LEU A 226 10.21 -0.88 2.88
N TYR A 227 10.23 -1.91 2.04
CA TYR A 227 11.42 -2.75 1.84
C TYR A 227 12.61 -1.95 1.29
N TYR A 228 12.40 -1.14 0.25
CA TYR A 228 13.44 -0.27 -0.27
C TYR A 228 14.02 0.68 0.79
N PHE A 229 13.15 1.26 1.62
CA PHE A 229 13.58 2.14 2.70
C PHE A 229 14.21 1.40 3.86
N ASN A 230 13.75 0.19 4.18
CA ASN A 230 14.37 -0.65 5.20
C ASN A 230 15.84 -0.93 4.84
N GLU A 231 16.12 -1.31 3.60
CA GLU A 231 17.49 -1.52 3.14
C GLU A 231 18.29 -0.21 3.12
N TYR A 232 17.72 0.88 2.61
CA TYR A 232 18.40 2.17 2.60
C TYR A 232 18.79 2.65 4.01
N PHE A 233 17.86 2.60 4.96
CA PHE A 233 18.10 3.03 6.35
C PHE A 233 18.93 2.03 7.16
N SER A 234 19.06 0.79 6.69
CA SER A 234 19.93 -0.23 7.27
C SER A 234 21.31 -0.28 6.61
N ASN A 235 21.71 0.74 5.84
CA ASN A 235 22.98 0.78 5.09
C ASN A 235 23.17 -0.45 4.17
N PHE A 236 22.08 -0.93 3.58
CA PHE A 236 22.06 -2.12 2.71
C PHE A 236 22.63 -3.37 3.39
N LYS A 237 22.39 -3.54 4.69
CA LYS A 237 22.93 -4.67 5.48
C LYS A 237 22.59 -6.04 4.85
N SER A 238 21.45 -6.16 4.17
CA SER A 238 20.94 -7.47 3.73
C SER A 238 21.37 -7.83 2.33
N ILE A 239 21.68 -6.84 1.48
CA ILE A 239 22.00 -7.04 0.07
C ILE A 239 23.37 -6.49 -0.34
N GLY A 240 24.00 -5.66 0.49
CA GLY A 240 25.19 -4.89 0.16
C GLY A 240 26.47 -5.71 -0.02
N HIS A 241 26.44 -7.00 0.35
CA HIS A 241 27.54 -7.95 0.12
C HIS A 241 27.62 -8.45 -1.32
N ASN A 242 26.59 -8.21 -2.14
CA ASN A 242 26.56 -8.67 -3.53
C ASN A 242 27.24 -7.67 -4.49
N ASP A 243 27.58 -8.15 -5.68
CA ASP A 243 28.05 -7.27 -6.75
C ASP A 243 26.92 -6.39 -7.30
N TRP A 244 27.31 -5.29 -7.95
CA TRP A 244 26.36 -4.29 -8.44
C TRP A 244 25.32 -4.86 -9.42
N PHE A 245 25.69 -5.83 -10.27
CA PHE A 245 24.75 -6.40 -11.23
C PHE A 245 23.68 -7.24 -10.54
N THR A 246 24.08 -8.05 -9.54
CA THR A 246 23.14 -8.81 -8.70
C THR A 246 22.17 -7.88 -7.97
N ILE A 247 22.67 -6.81 -7.35
CA ILE A 247 21.82 -5.80 -6.69
C ILE A 247 20.87 -5.14 -7.70
N PHE A 248 21.37 -4.70 -8.85
CA PHE A 248 20.55 -4.08 -9.87
C PHE A 248 19.40 -4.99 -10.32
N LEU A 249 19.69 -6.26 -10.59
CA LEU A 249 18.71 -7.21 -11.12
C LEU A 249 17.72 -7.69 -10.04
N PHE A 250 18.21 -8.23 -8.93
CA PHE A 250 17.36 -8.87 -7.91
C PHE A 250 16.74 -7.87 -6.95
N TYR A 251 17.49 -6.88 -6.49
CA TYR A 251 16.93 -5.85 -5.61
C TYR A 251 16.19 -4.79 -6.42
N GLY A 252 16.81 -4.23 -7.46
CA GLY A 252 16.21 -3.13 -8.24
C GLY A 252 15.10 -3.56 -9.20
N VAL A 253 15.42 -4.37 -10.22
CA VAL A 253 14.48 -4.70 -11.29
C VAL A 253 13.35 -5.59 -10.79
N MET A 254 13.67 -6.68 -10.09
CA MET A 254 12.67 -7.65 -9.67
C MET A 254 11.67 -7.06 -8.68
N ASN A 255 12.12 -6.39 -7.61
CA ASN A 255 11.21 -5.69 -6.70
C ASN A 255 10.58 -4.44 -7.35
N GLY A 256 11.23 -3.83 -8.34
CA GLY A 256 10.71 -2.69 -9.09
C GLY A 256 9.39 -3.00 -9.80
N LEU A 257 9.18 -4.25 -10.24
CA LEU A 257 7.89 -4.69 -10.79
C LEU A 257 6.76 -4.57 -9.76
N TRP A 258 7.02 -4.90 -8.48
CA TRP A 258 6.09 -4.75 -7.37
C TRP A 258 5.92 -3.29 -6.89
N VAL A 259 6.67 -2.34 -7.45
CA VAL A 259 6.38 -0.91 -7.30
C VAL A 259 5.53 -0.43 -8.47
N ILE A 260 5.96 -0.71 -9.70
CA ILE A 260 5.33 -0.17 -10.91
C ILE A 260 3.90 -0.69 -11.08
N LEU A 261 3.70 -2.01 -11.00
CA LEU A 261 2.39 -2.61 -11.27
C LEU A 261 1.36 -2.26 -10.17
N PRO A 262 1.67 -2.37 -8.87
CA PRO A 262 0.76 -1.90 -7.82
C PRO A 262 0.50 -0.39 -7.84
N THR A 263 1.47 0.44 -8.26
CA THR A 263 1.22 1.87 -8.50
C THR A 263 0.20 2.07 -9.61
N TYR A 264 0.39 1.41 -10.74
CA TYR A 264 -0.55 1.42 -11.86
C TYR A 264 -1.95 1.01 -11.41
N MET A 265 -2.08 -0.12 -10.71
CA MET A 265 -3.36 -0.62 -10.20
C MET A 265 -4.01 0.33 -9.19
N THR A 266 -3.21 0.96 -8.31
CA THR A 266 -3.71 1.95 -7.35
C THR A 266 -4.33 3.14 -8.07
N ILE A 267 -3.67 3.65 -9.10
CA ILE A 267 -4.18 4.76 -9.91
C ILE A 267 -5.45 4.33 -10.63
N VAL A 268 -5.43 3.20 -11.34
CA VAL A 268 -6.58 2.69 -12.10
C VAL A 268 -7.81 2.48 -11.23
N PHE A 269 -7.68 1.71 -10.15
CA PHE A 269 -8.80 1.41 -9.27
C PHE A 269 -9.25 2.65 -8.49
N GLY A 270 -8.33 3.54 -8.13
CA GLY A 270 -8.66 4.82 -7.52
C GLY A 270 -9.53 5.68 -8.45
N SER A 271 -9.14 5.81 -9.72
CA SER A 271 -9.93 6.52 -10.74
C SER A 271 -11.30 5.90 -10.96
N ASP A 272 -11.40 4.57 -10.91
CA ASP A 272 -12.67 3.85 -11.05
C ASP A 272 -13.61 4.06 -9.87
N ILE A 273 -13.07 4.13 -8.65
CA ILE A 273 -13.82 4.54 -7.46
C ILE A 273 -14.32 5.98 -7.61
N VAL A 274 -13.46 6.90 -8.04
CA VAL A 274 -13.84 8.32 -8.20
C VAL A 274 -14.93 8.47 -9.25
N GLN A 275 -14.77 7.86 -10.43
CA GLN A 275 -15.79 7.89 -11.49
C GLN A 275 -17.15 7.34 -11.02
N ALA A 276 -17.15 6.25 -10.24
CA ALA A 276 -18.37 5.70 -9.67
C ALA A 276 -19.08 6.68 -8.72
N LEU A 277 -18.30 7.38 -7.88
CA LEU A 277 -18.82 8.37 -6.93
C LEU A 277 -19.35 9.60 -7.64
N ASP A 278 -18.68 10.08 -8.68
CA ASP A 278 -19.11 11.25 -9.47
C ASP A 278 -20.44 10.96 -10.19
N ILE A 279 -20.56 9.80 -10.85
CA ILE A 279 -21.82 9.37 -11.48
C ILE A 279 -22.96 9.28 -10.45
N ALA A 280 -22.67 8.76 -9.26
CA ALA A 280 -23.67 8.67 -8.19
C ALA A 280 -24.11 10.05 -7.70
N ALA A 281 -23.18 10.99 -7.54
CA ALA A 281 -23.46 12.36 -7.11
C ALA A 281 -24.34 13.10 -8.14
N GLU A 282 -24.01 13.03 -9.43
CA GLU A 282 -24.79 13.68 -10.49
C GLU A 282 -26.21 13.11 -10.64
N SER A 283 -26.39 11.82 -10.36
CA SER A 283 -27.70 11.17 -10.43
C SER A 283 -28.68 11.65 -9.35
N ASN A 284 -28.17 12.15 -8.21
CA ASN A 284 -28.99 12.70 -7.14
C ASN A 284 -29.44 14.12 -7.48
N THR A 285 -28.56 14.96 -8.04
CA THR A 285 -28.92 16.33 -8.45
C THR A 285 -30.06 16.34 -9.47
N LYS A 286 -30.03 15.44 -10.46
CA LYS A 286 -31.09 15.32 -11.48
C LYS A 286 -32.45 14.84 -10.96
N LYS A 287 -32.54 14.33 -9.73
CA LYS A 287 -33.81 13.92 -9.11
C LYS A 287 -34.43 15.01 -8.24
N GLU A 288 -33.66 16.02 -7.88
CA GLU A 288 -34.11 17.15 -7.06
C GLU A 288 -34.64 18.32 -7.91
N ASP A 289 -34.31 18.35 -9.21
CA ASP A 289 -34.86 19.26 -10.23
C ASP A 289 -36.11 18.68 -10.92
#